data_AF-A0A1H0VHI8-F1
#
_entry.id   AF-A0A1H0VHI8-F1
#
_cell.length_a   1.000
_cell.length_b   1.000
_cell.length_c   1.000
_cell.angle_alpha   90.00
_cell.angle_beta   90.00
_cell.angle_gamma   90.00
#
_symmetry.space_group_name_H-M   'P 1'
#
loop_
_entity.id
_entity.type
_entity.pdbx_description
1 polymer ?
#
loop_
_entity_poly.entity_id
_entity_poly.type
_entity_poly.pdbx_seq_one_letter_code
_entity_poly.pdbx_strand_id
1 'polypeptide(L)'
;MDELPLLRQTKAAYGAEYEKHFFEQYKLYVEMADRVSARRILANSFFVGVHTALITAFTVLLKEKVLQPSLAGLAPFLAVMLLCFIWWRVVYSYRQLNSAKFKVVHALEQMLPVAPYDAEWTAMGRGTNAKLYLPLTHVENWVPVCFGLLYLLLAITLYSRG
;
A
#
# COMPACT_ATOMS: atom_id res chain seq x y z
N MET A 1 14.72 7.58 -19.93
CA MET A 1 14.63 6.62 -18.83
C MET A 1 16.04 6.16 -18.60
N ASP A 2 16.67 6.56 -17.50
CA ASP A 2 17.99 6.02 -17.16
C ASP A 2 17.90 4.49 -17.16
N GLU A 3 18.79 3.84 -17.91
CA GLU A 3 18.83 2.38 -17.99
C GLU A 3 19.03 1.83 -16.58
N LEU A 4 18.03 1.12 -16.06
CA LEU A 4 18.18 0.39 -14.81
C LEU A 4 19.35 -0.59 -15.00
N PRO A 5 20.40 -0.57 -14.14
CA PRO A 5 21.54 -1.47 -14.28
C PRO A 5 21.14 -2.91 -13.89
N LEU A 6 20.39 -3.57 -14.77
CA LEU A 6 19.79 -4.90 -14.58
C LEU A 6 20.79 -6.01 -14.90
N LEU A 7 21.42 -5.94 -16.07
CA LEU A 7 22.35 -6.95 -16.53
C LEU A 7 23.73 -6.74 -15.89
N ARG A 8 24.25 -7.79 -15.23
CA ARG A 8 25.60 -7.78 -14.63
C ARG A 8 26.62 -8.57 -15.45
N GLN A 9 26.17 -9.48 -16.29
CA GLN A 9 27.00 -10.29 -17.18
C GLN A 9 26.32 -10.40 -18.55
N THR A 10 27.12 -10.50 -19.61
CA THR A 10 26.62 -10.78 -20.96
C THR A 10 26.38 -12.27 -21.12
N LYS A 11 25.49 -12.65 -22.05
CA LYS A 11 25.23 -14.05 -22.40
C LYS A 11 26.53 -14.80 -22.77
N ALA A 12 27.42 -14.15 -23.51
CA ALA A 12 28.71 -14.73 -23.91
C ALA A 12 29.64 -15.01 -22.72
N ALA A 13 29.68 -14.11 -21.72
CA ALA A 13 30.50 -14.29 -20.52
C ALA A 13 29.92 -15.32 -19.54
N TYR A 14 28.59 -15.43 -19.47
CA TYR A 14 27.88 -16.32 -18.53
C TYR A 14 27.83 -17.78 -19.02
N GLY A 15 27.74 -17.98 -20.33
CA GLY A 15 27.69 -19.30 -20.96
C GLY A 15 26.28 -19.83 -21.22
N ALA A 16 26.19 -21.15 -21.46
CA ALA A 16 24.99 -21.80 -22.00
C ALA A 16 23.74 -21.69 -21.10
N GLU A 17 23.91 -21.63 -19.78
CA GLU A 17 22.79 -21.58 -18.81
C GLU A 17 22.15 -20.18 -18.69
N TYR A 18 22.66 -19.16 -19.39
CA TYR A 18 22.21 -17.78 -19.24
C TYR A 18 20.69 -17.62 -19.39
N GLU A 19 20.11 -18.16 -20.45
CA GLU A 19 18.68 -18.02 -20.75
C GLU A 19 17.81 -18.71 -19.69
N LYS A 20 18.24 -19.89 -19.24
CA LYS A 20 17.54 -20.66 -18.22
C LYS A 20 17.54 -19.92 -16.88
N HIS A 21 18.72 -19.49 -16.42
CA HIS A 21 18.83 -18.76 -15.16
C HIS A 21 18.17 -17.38 -15.23
N PHE A 22 18.22 -16.70 -16.39
CA PHE A 22 17.51 -15.44 -16.61
C PHE A 22 16.00 -15.64 -16.43
N PHE A 23 15.43 -16.67 -17.07
CA PHE A 23 14.00 -16.98 -16.93
C PHE A 23 13.63 -17.40 -15.49
N GLU A 24 14.49 -18.16 -14.82
CA GLU A 24 14.29 -18.52 -13.40
C GLU A 24 14.32 -17.29 -12.48
N GLN A 25 15.25 -16.35 -12.69
CA GLN A 25 15.31 -15.09 -11.96
C GLN A 25 14.06 -14.24 -12.21
N TYR A 26 13.61 -14.16 -13.46
CA TYR A 26 12.36 -13.48 -13.82
C TYR A 26 11.17 -14.10 -13.08
N LYS A 27 11.01 -15.42 -13.13
CA LYS A 27 9.92 -16.15 -12.45
C LYS A 27 9.91 -15.87 -10.94
N LEU A 28 11.07 -16.01 -10.28
CA LEU A 28 11.20 -15.74 -8.85
C LEU A 28 10.90 -14.28 -8.51
N TYR A 29 11.35 -13.34 -9.35
CA TYR A 29 11.14 -11.92 -9.12
C TYR A 29 9.66 -11.52 -9.27
N VAL A 30 8.98 -12.03 -10.30
CA VAL A 30 7.54 -11.85 -10.51
C VAL A 30 6.75 -12.36 -9.32
N GLU A 31 7.05 -13.56 -8.83
CA GLU A 31 6.38 -14.12 -7.66
C GLU A 31 6.61 -13.25 -6.41
N MET A 32 7.84 -12.76 -6.21
CA MET A 32 8.13 -11.81 -5.13
C MET A 32 7.43 -10.46 -5.31
N ALA A 33 7.20 -10.02 -6.54
CA ALA A 33 6.47 -8.79 -6.82
C ALA A 33 5.00 -8.92 -6.46
N ASP A 34 4.36 -10.04 -6.82
CA ASP A 34 2.97 -10.32 -6.46
C ASP A 34 2.76 -10.39 -4.93
N ARG A 35 3.70 -11.00 -4.20
CA ARG A 35 3.67 -11.06 -2.73
C ARG A 35 3.62 -9.68 -2.05
N VAL A 36 4.06 -8.60 -2.70
CA VAL A 36 3.95 -7.24 -2.15
C VAL A 36 2.49 -6.79 -2.08
N SER A 37 1.68 -7.11 -3.10
CA SER A 37 0.25 -6.83 -3.12
C SER A 37 -0.47 -7.53 -1.97
N ALA A 38 -0.15 -8.81 -1.73
CA ALA A 38 -0.70 -9.57 -0.60
C ALA A 38 -0.34 -8.94 0.77
N ARG A 39 0.91 -8.50 0.94
CA ARG A 39 1.34 -7.80 2.18
C ARG A 39 0.60 -6.48 2.39
N ARG A 40 0.31 -5.73 1.32
CA ARG A 40 -0.49 -4.50 1.38
C ARG A 40 -1.90 -4.77 1.87
N ILE A 41 -2.56 -5.80 1.31
CA ILE A 41 -3.92 -6.20 1.71
C ILE A 41 -3.95 -6.58 3.19
N LEU A 42 -3.00 -7.42 3.63
CA LEU A 42 -2.90 -7.83 5.04
C LEU A 42 -2.72 -6.63 5.98
N ALA A 43 -1.82 -5.70 5.64
CA ALA A 43 -1.62 -4.48 6.42
C ALA A 43 -2.90 -3.64 6.51
N ASN A 44 -3.64 -3.50 5.41
CA ASN A 44 -4.91 -2.79 5.40
C ASN A 44 -5.94 -3.44 6.32
N SER A 45 -6.15 -4.76 6.21
CA SER A 45 -7.09 -5.49 7.05
C SER A 45 -6.74 -5.39 8.53
N PHE A 46 -5.45 -5.44 8.87
CA PHE A 46 -4.97 -5.23 10.24
C PHE A 46 -5.37 -3.86 10.79
N PHE A 47 -5.05 -2.78 10.06
CA PHE A 47 -5.38 -1.43 10.52
C PHE A 47 -6.89 -1.17 10.61
N VAL A 48 -7.69 -1.69 9.65
CA VAL A 48 -9.15 -1.63 9.73
C VAL A 48 -9.65 -2.30 11.02
N GLY A 49 -9.15 -3.49 11.34
CA GLY A 49 -9.52 -4.21 12.57
C GLY A 49 -9.16 -3.43 13.83
N VAL A 50 -7.92 -2.93 13.92
CA VAL A 50 -7.43 -2.11 15.04
C VAL A 50 -8.28 -0.85 15.23
N HIS A 51 -8.51 -0.09 14.16
CA HIS A 51 -9.27 1.15 14.26
C HIS A 51 -10.76 0.93 14.57
N THR A 52 -11.35 -0.17 14.08
CA THR A 52 -12.74 -0.55 14.43
C THR A 52 -12.88 -0.84 15.93
N ALA A 53 -11.93 -1.58 16.50
CA ALA A 53 -11.88 -1.84 17.94
C ALA A 53 -11.69 -0.54 18.74
N LEU A 54 -10.78 0.32 18.29
CA LEU A 54 -10.51 1.61 18.94
C LEU A 54 -11.72 2.56 18.89
N ILE A 55 -12.43 2.68 17.76
CA ILE A 55 -13.65 3.51 17.70
C ILE A 55 -14.69 3.03 18.71
N THR A 56 -14.87 1.72 18.81
CA THR A 56 -15.79 1.12 19.80
C THR A 56 -15.36 1.50 21.22
N ALA A 57 -14.07 1.36 21.53
CA ALA A 57 -13.54 1.72 22.84
C ALA A 57 -13.73 3.22 23.15
N PHE A 58 -13.40 4.12 22.21
CA PHE A 58 -13.59 5.57 22.40
C PHE A 58 -15.06 5.94 22.61
N THR A 59 -15.97 5.28 21.89
CA THR A 59 -17.42 5.51 22.05
C THR A 59 -17.88 5.16 23.46
N VAL A 60 -17.40 4.03 24.02
CA VAL A 60 -17.67 3.64 25.41
C VAL A 60 -17.03 4.61 26.40
N LEU A 61 -15.77 4.97 26.22
CA LEU A 61 -15.05 5.91 27.10
C LEU A 61 -15.72 7.29 27.16
N LEU A 62 -16.26 7.77 26.03
CA LEU A 62 -17.05 9.01 25.97
C LEU A 62 -18.42 8.88 26.63
N LYS A 63 -19.09 7.73 26.44
CA LYS A 63 -20.40 7.46 27.06
C LYS A 63 -20.30 7.42 28.59
N GLU A 64 -19.29 6.73 29.11
CA GLU A 64 -19.04 6.56 30.55
C GLU A 64 -18.32 7.77 31.18
N LYS A 65 -18.11 8.86 30.43
CA LYS A 65 -17.45 10.10 30.89
C LYS A 65 -16.06 9.88 31.49
N VAL A 66 -15.35 8.85 31.04
CA VAL A 66 -13.98 8.56 31.47
C VAL A 66 -13.01 9.62 30.92
N LEU A 67 -13.25 10.05 29.68
CA LEU A 67 -12.51 11.15 29.06
C LEU A 67 -13.08 12.49 29.52
N GLN A 68 -12.20 13.37 29.98
CA GLN A 68 -12.53 14.72 30.42
C GLN A 68 -12.21 15.73 29.31
N PRO A 69 -12.94 16.86 29.20
CA PRO A 69 -12.71 17.92 28.20
C PRO A 69 -11.46 18.75 28.54
N SER A 70 -10.32 18.10 28.67
CA SER A 70 -9.03 18.68 29.03
C SER A 70 -7.96 18.29 28.02
N LEU A 71 -6.80 18.95 28.07
CA LEU A 71 -5.67 18.60 27.21
C LEU A 71 -5.25 17.12 27.38
N ALA A 72 -5.35 16.59 28.61
CA ALA A 72 -5.09 15.17 28.87
C ALA A 72 -6.13 14.25 28.22
N GLY A 73 -7.40 14.67 28.15
CA GLY A 73 -8.45 13.93 27.44
C GLY A 73 -8.30 13.92 25.92
N LEU A 74 -7.56 14.87 25.34
CA LEU A 74 -7.20 14.90 23.92
C LEU A 74 -6.03 13.97 23.54
N ALA A 75 -5.17 13.63 24.48
CA ALA A 75 -4.00 12.77 24.24
C ALA A 75 -4.33 11.46 23.48
N PRO A 76 -5.38 10.68 23.84
CA PRO A 76 -5.70 9.46 23.10
C PRO A 76 -6.16 9.75 21.66
N PHE A 77 -6.84 10.88 21.40
CA PHE A 77 -7.23 11.28 20.04
C PHE A 77 -6.01 11.60 19.17
N LEU A 78 -5.02 12.28 19.74
CA LEU A 78 -3.76 12.54 19.03
C LEU A 78 -3.02 11.23 18.70
N ALA A 79 -3.02 10.26 19.61
CA ALA A 79 -2.40 8.96 19.38
C ALA A 79 -3.06 8.19 18.23
N VAL A 80 -4.40 8.16 18.16
CA VAL A 80 -5.10 7.47 17.06
C VAL A 80 -5.00 8.23 15.74
N MET A 81 -4.91 9.55 15.75
CA MET A 81 -4.63 10.35 14.54
C MET A 81 -3.22 10.06 13.99
N LEU A 82 -2.22 9.94 14.86
CA LEU A 82 -0.89 9.51 14.47
C LEU A 82 -0.91 8.08 13.90
N LEU A 83 -1.70 7.18 14.48
CA LEU A 83 -1.86 5.83 13.97
C LEU A 83 -2.51 5.80 12.57
N CYS A 84 -3.51 6.65 12.31
CA CYS A 84 -4.07 6.83 10.96
C CYS A 84 -3.01 7.33 9.96
N PHE A 85 -2.14 8.26 10.38
CA PHE A 85 -1.04 8.73 9.54
C PHE A 85 -0.03 7.60 9.25
N ILE A 86 0.35 6.81 10.25
CA ILE A 86 1.24 5.65 10.09
C ILE A 86 0.63 4.65 9.11
N TRP A 87 -0.67 4.34 9.25
CA TRP A 87 -1.38 3.47 8.31
C TRP A 87 -1.28 4.00 6.88
N TRP A 88 -1.62 5.27 6.66
CA TRP A 88 -1.51 5.91 5.34
C TRP A 88 -0.09 5.81 4.76
N ARG A 89 0.94 6.06 5.58
CA ARG A 89 2.35 5.94 5.16
C ARG A 89 2.72 4.51 4.76
N VAL A 90 2.24 3.50 5.49
CA VAL A 90 2.49 2.09 5.20
C VAL A 90 1.88 1.69 3.84
N VAL A 91 0.62 2.04 3.59
CA VAL A 91 -0.06 1.76 2.31
C VAL A 91 0.65 2.46 1.16
N TYR A 92 1.01 3.73 1.36
CA TYR A 92 1.74 4.51 0.37
C TYR A 92 3.10 3.90 0.02
N SER A 93 3.84 3.41 1.01
CA SER A 93 5.13 2.73 0.83
C SER A 93 4.99 1.46 -0.03
N TYR A 94 3.99 0.62 0.27
CA TYR A 94 3.72 -0.58 -0.54
C TYR A 94 3.38 -0.24 -1.99
N ARG A 95 2.63 0.83 -2.23
CA ARG A 95 2.33 1.31 -3.59
C ARG A 95 3.59 1.70 -4.36
N GLN A 96 4.50 2.44 -3.72
CA GLN A 96 5.76 2.85 -4.34
C GLN A 96 6.63 1.63 -4.67
N LEU A 97 6.75 0.69 -3.72
CA LEU A 97 7.51 -0.53 -3.93
C LEU A 97 6.93 -1.37 -5.07
N ASN A 98 5.62 -1.55 -5.11
CA ASN A 98 4.96 -2.30 -6.18
C ASN A 98 5.20 -1.65 -7.56
N SER A 99 5.10 -0.32 -7.63
CA SER A 99 5.37 0.44 -8.85
C SER A 99 6.82 0.28 -9.31
N ALA A 100 7.78 0.27 -8.39
CA ALA A 100 9.19 0.04 -8.72
C ALA A 100 9.44 -1.38 -9.21
N LYS A 101 8.86 -2.39 -8.56
CA LYS A 101 8.99 -3.79 -8.99
C LYS A 101 8.39 -4.02 -10.37
N PHE A 102 7.24 -3.42 -10.65
CA PHE A 102 6.59 -3.53 -11.96
C PHE A 102 7.46 -2.99 -13.10
N LYS A 103 8.17 -1.86 -12.87
CA LYS A 103 9.14 -1.34 -13.83
C LYS A 103 10.29 -2.32 -14.10
N VAL A 104 10.78 -3.00 -13.08
CA VAL A 104 11.82 -4.04 -13.23
C VAL A 104 11.29 -5.24 -14.01
N VAL A 105 10.07 -5.70 -13.72
CA VAL A 105 9.40 -6.77 -14.48
C VAL A 105 9.31 -6.40 -15.96
N HIS A 106 8.80 -5.21 -16.29
CA HIS A 106 8.69 -4.75 -17.68
C HIS A 106 10.05 -4.67 -18.38
N ALA A 107 11.07 -4.19 -17.67
CA ALA A 107 12.41 -4.11 -18.22
C ALA A 107 13.01 -5.50 -18.50
N LEU A 108 12.79 -6.48 -17.61
CA LEU A 108 13.16 -7.89 -17.86
C LEU A 108 12.41 -8.48 -19.06
N GLU A 109 11.12 -8.18 -19.19
CA GLU A 109 10.29 -8.66 -20.29
C GLU A 109 10.73 -8.15 -21.67
N GLN A 110 11.42 -7.01 -21.77
CA GLN A 110 12.02 -6.55 -23.04
C GLN A 110 13.09 -7.51 -23.61
N MET A 111 13.61 -8.41 -22.77
CA MET A 111 14.62 -9.41 -23.14
C MET A 111 14.03 -10.82 -23.28
N LEU A 112 12.73 -11.01 -23.01
CA LEU A 112 12.04 -12.29 -23.11
C LEU A 112 11.23 -12.39 -24.41
N PRO A 113 10.96 -13.61 -24.90
CA PRO A 113 10.14 -13.79 -26.10
C PRO A 113 8.67 -13.39 -25.91
N VAL A 114 8.19 -13.29 -24.67
CA VAL A 114 6.82 -12.91 -24.33
C VAL A 114 6.83 -11.99 -23.11
N ALA A 115 6.01 -10.94 -23.17
CA ALA A 115 5.90 -9.89 -22.15
C ALA A 115 4.45 -9.79 -21.60
N PRO A 116 3.98 -10.78 -20.81
CA PRO A 116 2.61 -10.80 -20.32
C PRO A 116 2.26 -9.58 -19.45
N TYR A 117 3.15 -9.09 -18.60
CA TYR A 117 2.87 -7.93 -17.75
C TYR A 117 2.81 -6.62 -18.54
N ASP A 118 3.66 -6.42 -19.56
CA ASP A 118 3.53 -5.26 -20.46
C ASP A 118 2.23 -5.30 -21.29
N ALA A 119 1.82 -6.49 -21.73
CA ALA A 119 0.53 -6.69 -22.39
C ALA A 119 -0.64 -6.36 -21.46
N GLU A 120 -0.59 -6.83 -20.20
CA GLU A 120 -1.60 -6.51 -19.17
C GLU A 120 -1.65 -5.00 -18.88
N TRP A 121 -0.48 -4.36 -18.71
CA TRP A 121 -0.39 -2.91 -18.51
C TRP A 121 -1.00 -2.12 -19.66
N THR A 122 -0.76 -2.59 -20.89
CA THR A 122 -1.31 -1.99 -22.11
C THR A 122 -2.83 -2.17 -22.17
N ALA A 123 -3.35 -3.35 -21.84
CA ALA A 123 -4.79 -3.60 -21.76
C ALA A 123 -5.48 -2.74 -20.69
N MET A 124 -4.80 -2.43 -19.59
CA MET A 124 -5.25 -1.49 -18.55
C MET A 124 -5.08 -0.01 -18.93
N GLY A 125 -4.68 0.30 -20.17
CA GLY A 125 -4.54 1.67 -20.67
C GLY A 125 -3.33 2.40 -20.08
N ARG A 126 -2.31 1.69 -19.61
CA ARG A 126 -1.04 2.23 -19.09
C ARG A 126 -1.20 3.34 -18.03
N GLY A 127 -2.30 3.29 -17.27
CA GLY A 127 -2.63 4.28 -16.25
C GLY A 127 -3.14 5.64 -16.77
N THR A 128 -3.35 5.80 -18.08
CA THR A 128 -3.90 7.03 -18.67
C THR A 128 -5.42 6.98 -18.85
N ASN A 129 -6.01 5.78 -18.85
CA ASN A 129 -7.43 5.60 -19.07
C ASN A 129 -8.15 5.01 -17.85
N ALA A 130 -8.74 5.89 -17.04
CA ALA A 130 -9.51 5.51 -15.86
C ALA A 130 -10.77 4.67 -16.17
N LYS A 131 -11.24 4.61 -17.43
CA LYS A 131 -12.35 3.70 -17.80
C LYS A 131 -11.91 2.24 -17.89
N LEU A 132 -10.63 1.99 -18.17
CA LEU A 132 -10.09 0.64 -18.28
C LEU A 132 -9.62 0.10 -16.94
N TYR A 133 -9.02 0.95 -16.11
CA TYR A 133 -8.55 0.55 -14.78
C TYR A 133 -8.60 1.72 -13.80
N LEU A 134 -9.32 1.52 -12.69
CA LEU A 134 -9.29 2.39 -11.53
C LEU A 134 -8.45 1.72 -10.44
N PRO A 135 -7.27 2.26 -10.12
CA PRO A 135 -6.43 1.67 -9.09
C PRO A 135 -7.16 1.65 -7.73
N LEU A 136 -7.29 0.46 -7.14
CA LEU A 136 -7.91 0.27 -5.82
C LEU A 136 -7.23 1.13 -4.73
N THR A 137 -5.97 1.51 -4.96
CA THR A 137 -5.19 2.35 -4.06
C THR A 137 -5.79 3.73 -3.79
N HIS A 138 -6.62 4.26 -4.70
CA HIS A 138 -7.35 5.48 -4.39
C HIS A 138 -8.30 5.26 -3.22
N VAL A 139 -9.04 4.14 -3.22
CA VAL A 139 -9.96 3.77 -2.13
C VAL A 139 -9.18 3.45 -0.85
N GLU A 140 -8.10 2.68 -0.94
CA GLU A 140 -7.28 2.30 0.21
C GLU A 140 -6.70 3.52 0.95
N ASN A 141 -6.35 4.59 0.23
CA ASN A 141 -5.84 5.82 0.84
C ASN A 141 -6.92 6.66 1.55
N TRP A 142 -8.20 6.49 1.20
CA TRP A 142 -9.30 7.21 1.85
C TRP A 142 -9.71 6.57 3.17
N VAL A 143 -9.48 5.26 3.37
CA VAL A 143 -9.91 4.57 4.59
C VAL A 143 -9.29 5.17 5.87
N PRO A 144 -7.97 5.43 5.96
CA PRO A 144 -7.38 6.11 7.12
C PRO A 144 -7.99 7.50 7.36
N VAL A 145 -8.33 8.23 6.29
CA VAL A 145 -8.96 9.56 6.38
C VAL A 145 -10.37 9.44 6.97
N CYS A 146 -11.16 8.48 6.54
CA CYS A 146 -12.49 8.22 7.11
C CYS A 146 -12.41 7.94 8.61
N PHE A 147 -11.47 7.10 9.07
CA PHE A 147 -11.26 6.85 10.49
C PHE A 147 -10.78 8.12 11.23
N GLY A 148 -9.88 8.90 10.63
CA GLY A 148 -9.45 10.19 11.18
C GLY A 148 -10.63 11.15 11.38
N LEU A 149 -11.52 11.28 10.40
CA LEU A 149 -12.74 12.08 10.52
C LEU A 149 -13.67 11.59 11.64
N LEU A 150 -13.82 10.27 11.81
CA LEU A 150 -14.59 9.71 12.91
C LEU A 150 -13.99 10.06 14.28
N TYR A 151 -12.66 10.00 14.43
CA TYR A 151 -12.00 10.43 15.67
C TYR A 151 -12.15 11.93 15.92
N LEU A 152 -12.12 12.76 14.88
CA LEU A 152 -12.39 14.20 15.01
C LEU A 152 -13.82 14.46 15.48
N LEU A 153 -14.81 13.75 14.92
CA LEU A 153 -16.20 13.85 15.39
C LEU A 153 -16.33 13.45 16.87
N LEU A 154 -15.71 12.33 17.26
CA LEU A 154 -15.70 11.90 18.66
C LEU A 154 -15.01 12.92 19.59
N ALA A 155 -13.91 13.54 19.15
CA ALA A 155 -13.25 14.61 19.90
C ALA A 155 -14.16 15.85 20.04
N ILE A 156 -14.87 16.25 18.99
CA ILE A 156 -15.84 17.37 19.06
C ILE A 156 -16.95 17.04 20.06
N THR A 157 -17.47 15.81 20.06
CA THR A 157 -18.52 15.41 21.01
C THR A 157 -18.07 15.42 22.47
N LEU A 158 -16.78 15.23 22.74
CA LEU A 158 -16.21 15.36 24.08
C LEU A 158 -16.36 16.78 24.60
N TYR A 159 -16.02 17.77 23.77
CA TYR A 159 -16.08 19.20 24.14
C TYR A 159 -17.49 19.77 24.11
N SER A 160 -18.40 19.23 23.30
CA SER A 160 -19.80 19.66 23.31
C SER A 160 -20.58 19.16 24.53
N ARG A 161 -20.07 18.15 25.23
CA ARG A 161 -20.68 17.52 26.42
C ARG A 161 -20.02 17.94 27.73
N GLY A 162 -18.84 18.57 27.66
CA GLY A 162 -18.12 19.15 28.80
C GLY A 162 -18.65 20.52 29.14
#